data_AF-A0A5J9V263-F1
#
_entry.id   AF-A0A5J9V263-F1
#
_cell.length_a   1.000
_cell.length_b   1.000
_cell.length_c   1.000
_cell.angle_alpha   90.00
_cell.angle_beta   90.00
_cell.angle_gamma   90.00
#
_symmetry.space_group_name_H-M   'P 1'
#
loop_
_entity.id
_entity.type
_entity.pdbx_description
1 polymer ?
#
loop_
_entity_poly.entity_id
_entity_poly.type
_entity_poly.pdbx_seq_one_letter_code
_entity_poly.pdbx_strand_id
1 'polypeptide(L)'
;MAARENGERESELDDWTEGKRGGDEDEVRPIVREGRRAQWPEWAVREEGVAGGNTWRLQMMGSLKFEELPLPTAQRMKVPGFFESGAPPPPFPGPPCQQHQPGLPPRQRVPAGSVSPFESPPLLCLLREGMDRRVTRRMKQKEEEEKKKIKRIVALSQKIIKRAAAVEEAVCPRKPRDEKCEENDARLTWTCKDCKAVNRPERRLLTLLPVLICQCGSELPKDSDIKFKFSMHKAELNDHFLIPNIRRQNYKECSPSAMLNTAEICWRVKAILCGLQLQENEPLLNRDDLLEKYNFLCMAGGIAKRWDQEAVEILGEAISTIGIESEGKKPKLYKLPHFTGVKMSFPAICRLLADGYAIRTSIFTGKKFRSLKPDEIYKSPKRGRVRHAITLIGAGRRRSTYFYYFLNSWGRYFCMRRTLKTRFGKRALSRTKARGGFGMIRADDICTWPDFEYYKEILDTQKEASNRREKREAPEEACMSSCWRALQASKPLATTELEGSMLFTSLRLASLIL
;
A
#
# COMPACT_ATOMS: atom_id res chain seq x y z
N MET A 1 61.22 20.02 43.12
CA MET A 1 61.59 19.58 41.76
C MET A 1 60.34 18.97 41.12
N ALA A 2 59.65 19.49 40.11
CA ALA A 2 59.69 20.73 39.35
C ALA A 2 58.22 21.04 38.96
N ALA A 3 57.88 22.33 38.92
CA ALA A 3 56.58 22.87 38.55
C ALA A 3 56.46 23.04 37.03
N ARG A 4 55.20 23.10 36.53
CA ARG A 4 54.68 23.89 35.39
C ARG A 4 53.39 23.24 34.85
N GLU A 5 52.38 23.91 34.34
CA GLU A 5 51.87 25.29 34.39
C GLU A 5 50.48 25.25 33.72
N ASN A 6 49.70 26.28 33.99
CA ASN A 6 48.27 26.49 33.73
C ASN A 6 47.76 26.37 32.28
N GLY A 7 46.43 26.25 32.18
CA GLY A 7 45.66 26.52 30.96
C GLY A 7 44.15 26.60 31.23
N GLU A 8 43.72 27.61 31.98
CA GLU A 8 42.32 28.05 32.06
C GLU A 8 41.89 28.76 30.77
N ARG A 9 40.64 28.56 30.35
CA ARG A 9 39.91 29.50 29.49
C ARG A 9 38.43 29.50 29.83
N GLU A 10 38.01 30.56 30.49
CA GLU A 10 36.63 31.02 30.66
C GLU A 10 36.10 31.69 29.37
N SER A 11 34.83 32.11 29.43
CA SER A 11 34.05 32.95 28.49
C SER A 11 33.31 32.17 27.39
N GLU A 12 32.03 32.36 27.08
CA GLU A 12 31.03 33.38 27.43
C GLU A 12 29.62 32.78 27.40
N LEU A 13 28.78 33.21 28.34
CA LEU A 13 27.32 33.26 28.21
C LEU A 13 26.98 34.38 27.21
N ASP A 14 26.05 34.14 26.29
CA ASP A 14 25.32 35.20 25.62
C ASP A 14 23.81 34.99 25.78
N ASP A 15 23.23 35.94 26.52
CA ASP A 15 21.82 36.28 26.59
C ASP A 15 21.30 36.73 25.22
N TRP A 16 20.09 36.29 24.86
CA TRP A 16 19.31 36.91 23.80
C TRP A 16 17.91 37.25 24.34
N THR A 17 17.77 38.47 24.85
CA THR A 17 16.51 39.14 25.14
C THR A 17 16.17 40.20 24.10
N GLU A 18 14.89 40.24 23.76
CA GLU A 18 14.07 41.35 23.28
C GLU A 18 14.46 42.12 22.00
N GLY A 19 13.57 42.02 21.01
CA GLY A 19 13.38 43.03 19.97
C GLY A 19 11.88 43.31 19.80
N LYS A 20 11.36 44.24 20.60
CA LYS A 20 10.08 44.94 20.33
C LYS A 20 10.25 45.82 19.09
N ARG A 21 9.34 45.73 18.12
CA ARG A 21 8.99 46.83 17.22
C ARG A 21 7.49 46.87 17.07
N GLY A 22 6.92 47.97 17.57
CA GLY A 22 5.56 48.40 17.26
C GLY A 22 5.49 49.01 15.86
N GLY A 23 4.27 49.10 15.37
CA GLY A 23 3.89 49.67 14.09
C GLY A 23 2.38 49.55 13.99
N ASP A 24 1.70 50.50 14.64
CA ASP A 24 0.31 50.85 14.40
C ASP A 24 0.19 51.42 12.98
N GLU A 25 -0.70 50.89 12.15
CA GLU A 25 -1.36 51.63 11.07
C GLU A 25 -2.75 51.04 10.82
N ASP A 26 -3.74 51.80 11.31
CA ASP A 26 -4.99 52.22 10.67
C ASP A 26 -6.09 51.26 10.21
N GLU A 27 -7.24 51.57 10.82
CA GLU A 27 -8.62 51.28 10.44
C GLU A 27 -8.92 51.52 8.95
N VAL A 28 -9.58 50.53 8.33
CA VAL A 28 -10.64 50.82 7.34
C VAL A 28 -11.80 49.85 7.57
N ARG A 29 -12.88 50.37 8.16
CA ARG A 29 -14.21 49.74 8.11
C ARG A 29 -14.88 50.08 6.78
N PRO A 30 -15.75 49.18 6.28
CA PRO A 30 -16.99 49.63 5.67
C PRO A 30 -18.19 49.11 6.46
N ILE A 31 -18.98 50.07 6.93
CA ILE A 31 -20.36 49.92 7.37
C ILE A 31 -21.22 49.81 6.11
N VAL A 32 -21.92 48.69 5.88
CA VAL A 32 -23.16 48.68 5.06
C VAL A 32 -24.17 47.65 5.59
N ARG A 33 -25.18 48.22 6.25
CA ARG A 33 -26.64 47.98 6.24
C ARG A 33 -27.25 46.60 6.56
N GLU A 34 -28.05 46.66 7.62
CA GLU A 34 -29.19 45.81 7.95
C GLU A 34 -30.11 45.53 6.76
N GLY A 35 -30.47 44.26 6.61
CA GLY A 35 -31.67 43.81 5.91
C GLY A 35 -32.37 42.76 6.77
N ARG A 36 -33.30 43.20 7.63
CA ARG A 36 -34.28 42.30 8.25
C ARG A 36 -35.24 41.83 7.16
N ARG A 37 -35.52 40.53 7.09
CA ARG A 37 -36.86 40.02 6.78
C ARG A 37 -37.04 38.55 7.17
N ALA A 38 -38.12 38.36 7.93
CA ALA A 38 -39.03 37.22 8.00
C ALA A 38 -38.51 35.85 8.45
N GLN A 39 -38.87 35.51 9.69
CA GLN A 39 -39.21 34.15 10.10
C GLN A 39 -40.32 33.59 9.20
N TRP A 40 -40.17 32.33 8.79
CA TRP A 40 -41.27 31.41 8.48
C TRP A 40 -40.98 30.08 9.17
N PRO A 41 -41.97 29.44 9.81
CA PRO A 41 -41.80 28.15 10.45
C PRO A 41 -42.05 26.99 9.48
N GLU A 42 -41.26 25.93 9.69
CA GLU A 42 -41.66 24.51 9.70
C GLU A 42 -42.17 23.84 8.39
N TRP A 43 -41.48 22.74 8.06
CA TRP A 43 -41.88 21.61 7.19
C TRP A 43 -42.22 21.85 5.70
N ALA A 44 -41.29 22.31 4.85
CA ALA A 44 -41.36 22.02 3.41
C ALA A 44 -40.05 22.33 2.67
N VAL A 45 -39.93 21.78 1.45
CA VAL A 45 -38.95 22.01 0.37
C VAL A 45 -37.90 20.90 0.27
N ARG A 46 -38.18 19.88 -0.57
CA ARG A 46 -37.94 19.81 -2.03
C ARG A 46 -36.46 19.68 -2.36
N GLU A 47 -36.12 18.52 -2.91
CA GLU A 47 -34.92 18.28 -3.71
C GLU A 47 -35.01 19.13 -4.97
N GLU A 48 -34.25 20.23 -5.03
CA GLU A 48 -33.89 20.87 -6.29
C GLU A 48 -32.43 20.54 -6.60
N GLY A 49 -32.25 19.92 -7.77
CA GLY A 49 -30.96 19.50 -8.28
C GLY A 49 -30.10 20.71 -8.64
N VAL A 50 -28.93 20.80 -8.02
CA VAL A 50 -27.85 21.65 -8.50
C VAL A 50 -27.04 20.82 -9.51
N ALA A 51 -27.17 21.18 -10.78
CA ALA A 51 -26.25 20.79 -11.84
C ALA A 51 -24.88 21.41 -11.58
N GLY A 52 -23.81 20.61 -11.70
CA GLY A 52 -22.43 21.10 -11.70
C GLY A 52 -21.68 20.93 -10.38
N GLY A 53 -21.37 19.68 -10.04
CA GLY A 53 -20.41 19.36 -8.98
C GLY A 53 -20.30 17.85 -8.82
N ASN A 54 -19.12 17.27 -9.09
CA ASN A 54 -18.87 15.84 -8.90
C ASN A 54 -18.89 15.49 -7.41
N THR A 55 -20.08 15.23 -6.87
CA THR A 55 -20.30 14.62 -5.55
C THR A 55 -20.49 13.12 -5.74
N TRP A 56 -19.47 12.33 -5.40
CA TRP A 56 -19.61 10.88 -5.30
C TRP A 56 -20.36 10.54 -4.00
N ARG A 57 -21.54 9.91 -4.14
CA ARG A 57 -22.40 9.45 -3.04
C ARG A 57 -21.86 8.13 -2.46
N LEU A 58 -21.93 8.01 -1.13
CA LEU A 58 -21.45 6.90 -0.30
C LEU A 58 -22.21 5.58 -0.53
N GLN A 59 -21.52 4.47 -0.25
CA GLN A 59 -22.15 3.31 0.38
C GLN A 59 -21.23 2.70 1.45
N MET A 60 -21.76 2.56 2.66
CA MET A 60 -21.13 1.93 3.84
C MET A 60 -21.23 0.40 3.77
N MET A 61 -20.36 -0.26 4.52
CA MET A 61 -20.05 -1.70 4.45
C MET A 61 -21.26 -2.64 4.55
N GLY A 62 -21.45 -3.46 3.52
CA GLY A 62 -22.04 -4.80 3.66
C GLY A 62 -21.00 -5.80 4.17
N SER A 63 -21.46 -6.79 4.94
CA SER A 63 -20.67 -7.81 5.65
C SER A 63 -19.43 -8.34 4.89
N LEU A 64 -18.25 -8.20 5.48
CA LEU A 64 -17.01 -8.79 4.97
C LEU A 64 -16.90 -10.28 5.37
N LYS A 65 -17.19 -11.19 4.44
CA LYS A 65 -16.84 -12.62 4.58
C LYS A 65 -15.32 -12.79 4.44
N PHE A 66 -14.69 -13.44 5.41
CA PHE A 66 -13.39 -14.08 5.21
C PHE A 66 -13.65 -15.57 5.03
N GLU A 67 -13.21 -16.12 3.91
CA GLU A 67 -13.12 -17.56 3.77
C GLU A 67 -11.69 -17.96 4.16
N GLU A 68 -11.54 -18.65 5.29
CA GLU A 68 -10.41 -19.57 5.44
C GLU A 68 -10.64 -20.70 4.44
N LEU A 69 -10.15 -20.53 3.22
CA LEU A 69 -10.17 -21.61 2.25
C LEU A 69 -9.07 -22.61 2.63
N PRO A 70 -9.39 -23.88 2.89
CA PRO A 70 -8.36 -24.91 2.87
C PRO A 70 -7.72 -24.90 1.49
N LEU A 71 -6.39 -24.82 1.44
CA LEU A 71 -5.63 -24.90 0.19
C LEU A 71 -6.13 -26.11 -0.62
N PRO A 72 -6.41 -25.97 -1.93
CA PRO A 72 -6.48 -27.12 -2.80
C PRO A 72 -5.16 -27.87 -2.68
N THR A 73 -5.21 -29.20 -2.51
CA THR A 73 -4.03 -30.05 -2.46
C THR A 73 -3.18 -29.79 -3.70
N ALA A 74 -2.12 -28.99 -3.55
CA ALA A 74 -1.21 -28.70 -4.65
C ALA A 74 -0.54 -30.01 -5.08
N GLN A 75 -0.84 -30.45 -6.30
CA GLN A 75 -0.01 -31.43 -6.99
C GLN A 75 1.39 -30.82 -7.09
N ARG A 76 2.32 -31.38 -6.31
CA ARG A 76 3.76 -31.12 -6.44
C ARG A 76 4.18 -31.38 -7.88
N MET A 77 4.53 -30.33 -8.62
CA MET A 77 5.47 -30.49 -9.73
C MET A 77 6.79 -31.01 -9.13
N LYS A 78 7.11 -32.28 -9.42
CA LYS A 78 8.43 -32.83 -9.15
C LYS A 78 9.42 -32.18 -10.11
N VAL A 79 10.27 -31.31 -9.59
CA VAL A 79 11.54 -30.95 -10.23
C VAL A 79 12.51 -32.11 -9.94
N PRO A 80 13.06 -32.82 -10.95
CA PRO A 80 14.10 -33.81 -10.71
C PRO A 80 15.41 -33.10 -10.36
N GLY A 81 16.10 -33.61 -9.35
CA GLY A 81 17.33 -33.03 -8.81
C GLY A 81 18.54 -33.14 -9.74
N PHE A 82 19.41 -32.13 -9.63
CA PHE A 82 20.86 -32.15 -9.88
C PHE A 82 21.52 -32.32 -8.49
N PHE A 83 22.54 -33.13 -8.24
CA PHE A 83 23.79 -33.43 -8.95
C PHE A 83 24.24 -34.88 -8.66
N GLU A 84 24.87 -35.55 -9.62
CA GLU A 84 26.26 -36.03 -9.51
C GLU A 84 26.78 -36.58 -10.85
N SER A 85 28.09 -36.48 -11.00
CA SER A 85 28.94 -36.67 -12.18
C SER A 85 28.74 -37.96 -12.99
N GLY A 86 28.64 -37.84 -14.31
CA GLY A 86 28.77 -38.93 -15.27
C GLY A 86 29.09 -38.40 -16.67
N ALA A 87 29.98 -39.08 -17.39
CA ALA A 87 30.58 -38.74 -18.69
C ALA A 87 29.58 -38.33 -19.80
N PRO A 88 30.02 -37.57 -20.83
CA PRO A 88 29.16 -37.15 -21.92
C PRO A 88 28.69 -38.35 -22.77
N PRO A 89 27.41 -38.43 -23.18
CA PRO A 89 26.93 -39.44 -24.10
C PRO A 89 27.38 -39.16 -25.54
N PRO A 90 27.51 -40.21 -26.39
CA PRO A 90 27.88 -40.06 -27.79
C PRO A 90 26.75 -39.42 -28.62
N PRO A 91 27.06 -38.79 -29.76
CA PRO A 91 26.07 -38.16 -30.62
C PRO A 91 25.17 -39.20 -31.28
N PHE A 92 23.85 -39.01 -31.17
CA PHE A 92 22.86 -39.78 -31.93
C PHE A 92 22.86 -39.36 -33.41
N PRO A 93 22.71 -40.33 -34.34
CA PRO A 93 22.64 -40.04 -35.77
C PRO A 93 21.30 -39.41 -36.14
N GLY A 94 21.34 -38.39 -36.99
CA GLY A 94 20.16 -37.76 -37.56
C GLY A 94 19.35 -38.72 -38.46
N PRO A 95 18.05 -38.46 -38.64
CA PRO A 95 17.20 -39.31 -39.46
C PRO A 95 17.46 -39.07 -40.96
N PRO A 96 17.38 -40.11 -41.82
CA PRO A 96 17.58 -39.96 -43.25
C PRO A 96 16.32 -39.42 -43.95
N CYS A 97 16.54 -38.50 -44.90
CA CYS A 97 15.60 -38.15 -45.95
C CYS A 97 15.54 -39.24 -47.02
N GLN A 98 14.35 -39.77 -47.33
CA GLN A 98 13.92 -40.29 -48.65
C GLN A 98 12.37 -40.16 -48.71
N GLN A 99 11.77 -39.33 -49.57
CA GLN A 99 11.44 -39.51 -51.00
C GLN A 99 10.55 -40.72 -51.36
N HIS A 100 9.51 -40.39 -52.13
CA HIS A 100 8.60 -41.18 -52.97
C HIS A 100 7.36 -41.88 -52.37
N GLN A 101 6.18 -41.40 -52.82
CA GLN A 101 4.90 -42.13 -52.88
C GLN A 101 4.97 -43.28 -53.90
N PRO A 102 4.08 -44.30 -53.84
CA PRO A 102 2.82 -44.21 -54.61
C PRO A 102 1.61 -44.95 -54.01
N GLY A 103 0.40 -44.56 -54.47
CA GLY A 103 -0.72 -45.49 -54.68
C GLY A 103 -1.84 -45.53 -53.63
N LEU A 104 -2.91 -44.77 -53.84
CA LEU A 104 -4.21 -44.96 -53.19
C LEU A 104 -5.01 -46.08 -53.91
N PRO A 105 -5.63 -47.05 -53.19
CA PRO A 105 -6.58 -47.97 -53.79
C PRO A 105 -7.98 -47.34 -53.91
N PRO A 106 -8.82 -47.85 -54.84
CA PRO A 106 -10.09 -47.23 -55.20
C PRO A 106 -11.21 -47.47 -54.17
N ARG A 107 -12.06 -46.45 -54.02
CA ARG A 107 -13.32 -46.49 -53.27
C ARG A 107 -14.24 -47.59 -53.82
N GLN A 108 -14.48 -48.65 -53.04
CA GLN A 108 -15.61 -49.55 -53.26
C GLN A 108 -16.92 -48.83 -52.89
N ARG A 109 -17.84 -48.79 -53.85
CA ARG A 109 -19.25 -48.43 -53.65
C ARG A 109 -19.93 -49.56 -52.88
N VAL A 110 -20.48 -49.26 -51.71
CA VAL A 110 -21.41 -50.15 -51.00
C VAL A 110 -22.80 -49.99 -51.64
N PRO A 111 -23.49 -51.07 -52.01
CA PRO A 111 -24.83 -50.99 -52.58
C PRO A 111 -25.87 -50.65 -51.51
N ALA A 112 -26.82 -49.82 -51.91
CA ALA A 112 -28.07 -49.62 -51.20
C ALA A 112 -28.94 -50.88 -51.30
N GLY A 113 -29.55 -51.28 -50.20
CA GLY A 113 -30.67 -52.22 -50.18
C GLY A 113 -30.56 -53.35 -49.17
N SER A 114 -31.21 -53.17 -48.02
CA SER A 114 -32.16 -54.14 -47.45
C SER A 114 -32.54 -53.69 -46.04
N VAL A 115 -33.71 -53.09 -45.91
CA VAL A 115 -34.37 -52.85 -44.62
C VAL A 115 -34.86 -54.21 -44.11
N SER A 116 -34.28 -54.67 -43.02
CA SER A 116 -34.75 -55.80 -42.22
C SER A 116 -35.15 -55.27 -40.84
N PRO A 117 -36.38 -55.49 -40.36
CA PRO A 117 -36.76 -55.13 -39.01
C PRO A 117 -36.30 -56.25 -38.08
N PHE A 118 -35.09 -56.15 -37.54
CA PHE A 118 -34.69 -56.97 -36.39
C PHE A 118 -35.24 -56.31 -35.13
N GLU A 119 -36.36 -56.85 -34.64
CA GLU A 119 -36.87 -56.60 -33.31
C GLU A 119 -35.76 -56.87 -32.29
N SER A 120 -35.27 -55.80 -31.67
CA SER A 120 -34.30 -55.89 -30.60
C SER A 120 -34.97 -56.51 -29.36
N PRO A 121 -34.32 -57.44 -28.64
CA PRO A 121 -34.93 -58.07 -27.48
C PRO A 121 -35.30 -57.04 -26.40
N PRO A 122 -36.43 -57.18 -25.69
CA PRO A 122 -36.88 -56.26 -24.62
C PRO A 122 -35.90 -56.05 -23.45
N LEU A 123 -34.82 -56.85 -23.37
CA LEU A 123 -33.87 -56.86 -22.26
C LEU A 123 -32.92 -55.64 -22.24
N LEU A 124 -32.62 -55.03 -23.39
CA LEU A 124 -31.74 -53.85 -23.43
C LEU A 124 -32.44 -52.56 -22.98
N CYS A 125 -33.75 -52.44 -23.16
CA CYS A 125 -34.54 -51.32 -22.62
C CYS A 125 -34.62 -51.37 -21.08
N LEU A 126 -34.80 -52.55 -20.50
CA LEU A 126 -34.87 -52.72 -19.04
C LEU A 126 -33.54 -52.40 -18.33
N LEU A 127 -32.39 -52.70 -18.95
CA LEU A 127 -31.08 -52.35 -18.41
C LEU A 127 -30.80 -50.84 -18.45
N ARG A 128 -31.27 -50.15 -19.49
CA ARG A 128 -31.12 -48.69 -19.63
C ARG A 128 -31.95 -47.93 -18.60
N GLU A 129 -33.20 -48.33 -18.39
CA GLU A 129 -34.06 -47.76 -17.34
C GLU A 129 -33.52 -48.00 -15.93
N GLY A 130 -32.88 -49.15 -15.69
CA GLY A 130 -32.22 -49.47 -14.42
C GLY A 130 -31.00 -48.60 -14.12
N MET A 131 -30.21 -48.26 -15.14
CA MET A 131 -29.04 -47.37 -15.00
C MET A 131 -29.46 -45.92 -14.77
N ASP A 132 -30.46 -45.42 -15.50
CA ASP A 132 -30.97 -44.05 -15.34
C ASP A 132 -31.53 -43.80 -13.94
N ARG A 133 -32.21 -44.79 -13.34
CA ARG A 133 -32.68 -44.71 -11.95
C ARG A 133 -31.54 -44.63 -10.93
N ARG A 134 -30.41 -45.33 -11.14
CA ARG A 134 -29.24 -45.25 -10.23
C ARG A 134 -28.52 -43.91 -10.36
N VAL A 135 -28.34 -43.40 -11.57
CA VAL A 135 -27.74 -42.08 -11.81
C VAL A 135 -28.60 -40.99 -11.18
N THR A 136 -29.91 -41.04 -11.38
CA THR A 136 -30.87 -40.07 -10.80
C THR A 136 -30.84 -40.11 -9.26
N ARG A 137 -30.78 -41.31 -8.65
CA ARG A 137 -30.64 -41.44 -7.19
C ARG A 137 -29.33 -40.85 -6.66
N ARG A 138 -28.21 -41.08 -7.35
CA ARG A 138 -26.91 -40.50 -6.96
C ARG A 138 -26.88 -38.98 -7.08
N MET A 139 -27.47 -38.41 -8.14
CA MET A 139 -27.59 -36.97 -8.28
C MET A 139 -28.46 -36.37 -7.17
N LYS A 140 -29.62 -36.96 -6.87
CA LYS A 140 -30.48 -36.52 -5.75
C LYS A 140 -29.76 -36.58 -4.40
N GLN A 141 -28.99 -37.64 -4.13
CA GLN A 141 -28.20 -37.75 -2.91
C GLN A 141 -27.13 -36.65 -2.82
N LYS A 142 -26.42 -36.38 -3.92
CA LYS A 142 -25.40 -35.32 -3.98
C LYS A 142 -26.01 -33.93 -3.76
N GLU A 143 -27.16 -33.66 -4.39
CA GLU A 143 -27.91 -32.41 -4.20
C GLU A 143 -28.38 -32.25 -2.74
N GLU A 144 -28.85 -33.32 -2.11
CA GLU A 144 -29.29 -33.27 -0.71
C GLU A 144 -28.10 -33.09 0.26
N GLU A 145 -26.95 -33.68 -0.03
CA GLU A 145 -25.72 -33.46 0.73
C GLU A 145 -25.23 -32.00 0.59
N GLU A 146 -25.31 -31.43 -0.60
CA GLU A 146 -24.95 -30.04 -0.87
C GLU A 146 -25.90 -29.07 -0.17
N LYS A 147 -27.21 -29.33 -0.20
CA LYS A 147 -28.20 -28.59 0.60
C LYS A 147 -27.91 -28.66 2.11
N LYS A 148 -27.50 -29.83 2.62
CA LYS A 148 -27.08 -30.00 4.02
C LYS A 148 -25.81 -29.19 4.34
N LYS A 149 -24.83 -29.14 3.44
CA LYS A 149 -23.62 -28.30 3.59
C LYS A 149 -23.96 -26.82 3.63
N ILE A 150 -24.78 -26.34 2.69
CA ILE A 150 -25.23 -24.93 2.65
C ILE A 150 -25.98 -24.57 3.93
N LYS A 151 -26.90 -25.43 4.40
CA LYS A 151 -27.65 -25.19 5.64
C LYS A 151 -26.73 -25.10 6.87
N ARG A 152 -25.66 -25.91 6.94
CA ARG A 152 -24.64 -25.82 8.01
C ARG A 152 -23.85 -24.51 7.94
N ILE A 153 -23.45 -24.07 6.75
CA ILE A 153 -22.71 -22.82 6.54
C ILE A 153 -23.58 -21.61 6.95
N VAL A 154 -24.85 -21.59 6.55
CA VAL A 154 -25.80 -20.53 6.93
C VAL A 154 -25.99 -20.49 8.45
N ALA A 155 -26.19 -21.64 9.10
CA ALA A 155 -26.32 -21.71 10.55
C ALA A 155 -25.06 -21.26 11.31
N LEU A 156 -23.86 -21.60 10.80
CA LEU A 156 -22.59 -21.14 11.35
C LEU A 156 -22.45 -19.62 11.21
N SER A 157 -22.79 -19.08 10.04
CA SER A 157 -22.74 -17.64 9.74
C SER A 157 -23.67 -16.86 10.67
N GLN A 158 -24.90 -17.35 10.87
CA GLN A 158 -25.85 -16.74 11.82
C GLN A 158 -25.36 -16.78 13.27
N LYS A 159 -24.70 -17.87 13.69
CA LYS A 159 -24.07 -17.94 15.03
C LYS A 159 -22.93 -16.93 15.18
N ILE A 160 -22.11 -16.74 14.15
CA ILE A 160 -21.03 -15.75 14.13
C ILE A 160 -21.61 -14.33 14.23
N ILE A 161 -22.66 -14.01 13.44
CA ILE A 161 -23.32 -12.69 13.49
C ILE A 161 -23.90 -12.42 14.89
N LYS A 162 -24.60 -13.39 15.49
CA LYS A 162 -25.14 -13.24 16.85
C LYS A 162 -24.05 -13.04 17.90
N ARG A 163 -22.92 -13.75 17.79
CA ARG A 163 -21.76 -13.54 18.68
C ARG A 163 -21.12 -12.18 18.47
N ALA A 164 -20.98 -11.72 17.22
CA ALA A 164 -20.45 -10.40 16.92
C ALA A 164 -21.32 -9.29 17.49
N ALA A 165 -22.65 -9.38 17.35
CA ALA A 165 -23.59 -8.42 17.95
C ALA A 165 -23.51 -8.41 19.49
N ALA A 166 -23.44 -9.58 20.12
CA ALA A 166 -23.26 -9.69 21.57
C ALA A 166 -21.90 -9.14 22.04
N VAL A 167 -20.85 -9.29 21.22
CA VAL A 167 -19.53 -8.69 21.47
C VAL A 167 -19.59 -7.18 21.29
N GLU A 168 -20.30 -6.63 20.30
CA GLU A 168 -20.47 -5.17 20.18
C GLU A 168 -21.19 -4.57 21.38
N GLU A 169 -22.18 -5.26 21.95
CA GLU A 169 -22.85 -4.84 23.19
C GLU A 169 -21.97 -5.04 24.44
N ALA A 170 -21.14 -6.10 24.48
CA ALA A 170 -20.29 -6.42 25.63
C ALA A 170 -18.91 -5.73 25.61
N VAL A 171 -18.45 -5.25 24.45
CA VAL A 171 -17.22 -4.46 24.28
C VAL A 171 -17.52 -3.02 24.69
N CYS A 172 -17.77 -2.87 25.99
CA CYS A 172 -17.24 -1.70 26.65
C CYS A 172 -15.73 -1.93 26.74
N PRO A 173 -14.88 -1.16 26.03
CA PRO A 173 -13.45 -1.21 26.26
C PRO A 173 -13.28 -1.00 27.76
N ARG A 174 -12.78 -2.03 28.45
CA ARG A 174 -12.44 -1.90 29.86
C ARG A 174 -11.59 -0.64 29.96
N LYS A 175 -11.93 0.27 30.89
CA LYS A 175 -11.11 1.45 31.15
C LYS A 175 -9.66 0.96 31.22
N PRO A 176 -8.73 1.56 30.44
CA PRO A 176 -7.34 1.13 30.44
C PRO A 176 -6.88 0.97 31.88
N ARG A 177 -6.31 -0.19 32.21
CA ARG A 177 -5.79 -0.53 33.54
C ARG A 177 -4.87 0.60 34.00
N ASP A 178 -5.35 1.44 34.92
CA ASP A 178 -4.70 2.33 35.90
C ASP A 178 -3.34 2.99 35.57
N GLU A 179 -2.87 3.00 34.33
CA GLU A 179 -2.00 4.06 33.84
C GLU A 179 -2.91 5.27 33.76
N LYS A 180 -2.79 6.17 34.75
CA LYS A 180 -3.29 7.54 34.76
C LYS A 180 -3.86 7.88 33.38
N CYS A 181 -5.18 7.96 33.23
CA CYS A 181 -5.78 8.67 32.12
C CYS A 181 -5.22 10.10 32.20
N GLU A 182 -4.03 10.33 31.64
CA GLU A 182 -3.29 11.57 31.77
C GLU A 182 -4.12 12.62 31.04
N GLU A 183 -4.86 13.39 31.84
CA GLU A 183 -5.37 14.74 31.55
C GLU A 183 -6.39 14.97 30.43
N ASN A 184 -6.80 13.99 29.63
CA ASN A 184 -7.42 14.33 28.34
C ASN A 184 -8.95 14.46 28.32
N ASP A 185 -9.75 13.64 29.01
CA ASP A 185 -11.16 13.49 28.60
C ASP A 185 -12.05 14.75 28.76
N ALA A 186 -11.87 15.56 29.80
CA ALA A 186 -12.65 16.80 29.98
C ALA A 186 -12.17 17.97 29.09
N ARG A 187 -10.88 17.96 28.69
CA ARG A 187 -10.24 19.04 27.91
C ARG A 187 -10.42 18.90 26.40
N LEU A 188 -11.09 17.85 25.92
CA LEU A 188 -11.34 17.65 24.48
C LEU A 188 -12.60 18.38 23.98
N THR A 189 -13.35 19.05 24.85
CA THR A 189 -14.51 19.86 24.43
C THR A 189 -14.07 21.26 24.00
N TRP A 190 -14.69 21.80 22.95
CA TRP A 190 -14.50 23.21 22.56
C TRP A 190 -15.79 23.81 22.00
N THR A 191 -15.95 25.11 22.20
CA THR A 191 -17.08 25.88 21.66
C THR A 191 -16.72 26.50 20.33
N CYS A 192 -17.52 26.24 19.30
CA CYS A 192 -17.31 26.83 17.98
C CYS A 192 -17.44 28.35 18.02
N LYS A 193 -16.46 29.07 17.46
CA LYS A 193 -16.49 30.54 17.42
C LYS A 193 -17.65 31.05 16.56
N ASP A 194 -18.01 30.30 15.50
CA ASP A 194 -18.98 30.72 14.49
C ASP A 194 -20.43 30.38 14.91
N CYS A 195 -20.75 29.11 15.18
CA CYS A 195 -22.12 28.69 15.50
C CYS A 195 -22.40 28.53 17.00
N LYS A 196 -21.42 28.76 17.87
CA LYS A 196 -21.49 28.58 19.35
C LYS A 196 -21.83 27.16 19.83
N ALA A 197 -21.88 26.17 18.93
CA ALA A 197 -22.08 24.78 19.32
C ALA A 197 -20.91 24.26 20.17
N VAL A 198 -21.24 23.51 21.22
CA VAL A 198 -20.25 22.81 22.06
C VAL A 198 -19.91 21.47 21.41
N ASN A 199 -18.71 21.37 20.85
CA ASN A 199 -18.20 20.17 20.21
C ASN A 199 -17.66 19.23 21.28
N ARG A 200 -18.41 18.16 21.56
CA ARG A 200 -18.01 17.09 22.50
C ARG A 200 -17.14 16.05 21.81
N PRO A 201 -16.19 15.40 22.51
CA PRO A 201 -15.37 14.37 21.91
C PRO A 201 -16.22 13.21 21.36
N GLU A 202 -15.81 12.69 20.21
CA GLU A 202 -16.40 11.53 19.54
C GLU A 202 -15.76 10.25 20.09
N ARG A 203 -16.58 9.29 20.53
CA ARG A 203 -16.10 7.95 20.88
C ARG A 203 -15.76 7.17 19.63
N ARG A 204 -14.53 6.65 19.57
CA ARG A 204 -14.01 5.78 18.52
C ARG A 204 -13.56 4.45 19.10
N LEU A 205 -13.23 3.49 18.25
CA LEU A 205 -12.88 2.14 18.70
C LEU A 205 -11.74 2.14 19.74
N LEU A 206 -10.67 2.88 19.46
CA LEU A 206 -9.44 2.84 20.26
C LEU A 206 -9.29 4.03 21.22
N THR A 207 -10.06 5.11 21.05
CA THR A 207 -9.85 6.35 21.82
C THR A 207 -11.06 7.30 21.76
N LEU A 208 -11.07 8.32 22.60
CA LEU A 208 -11.94 9.49 22.45
C LEU A 208 -11.22 10.55 21.61
N LEU A 209 -11.81 10.96 20.49
CA LEU A 209 -11.24 12.00 19.64
C LEU A 209 -11.94 13.33 19.87
N PRO A 210 -11.22 14.46 19.94
CA PRO A 210 -11.86 15.77 19.81
C PRO A 210 -12.49 15.88 18.41
N VAL A 211 -13.65 16.52 18.33
CA VAL A 211 -14.24 16.91 17.05
C VAL A 211 -13.34 17.98 16.43
N LEU A 212 -12.73 17.67 15.29
CA LEU A 212 -11.77 18.56 14.63
C LEU A 212 -12.44 19.55 13.66
N ILE A 213 -13.65 19.23 13.20
CA ILE A 213 -14.48 20.06 12.32
C ILE A 213 -15.88 20.08 12.94
N CYS A 214 -16.35 21.28 13.28
CA CYS A 214 -17.71 21.50 13.78
C CYS A 214 -18.75 21.18 12.70
N GLN A 215 -20.00 20.93 13.10
CA GLN A 215 -21.10 20.65 12.17
C GLN A 215 -21.34 21.77 11.14
N CYS A 216 -21.02 23.03 11.48
CA CYS A 216 -21.08 24.18 10.56
C CYS A 216 -19.88 24.28 9.60
N GLY A 217 -18.92 23.35 9.66
CA GLY A 217 -17.72 23.34 8.83
C GLY A 217 -16.49 24.00 9.44
N SER A 218 -16.63 24.73 10.56
CA SER A 218 -15.53 25.43 11.20
C SER A 218 -14.51 24.47 11.82
N GLU A 219 -13.23 24.70 11.57
CA GLU A 219 -12.16 23.88 12.13
C GLU A 219 -11.88 24.22 13.60
N LEU A 220 -11.31 23.24 14.32
CA LEU A 220 -10.77 23.45 15.66
C LEU A 220 -9.74 24.60 15.65
N PRO A 221 -9.93 25.66 16.46
CA PRO A 221 -9.06 26.84 16.43
C PRO A 221 -7.58 26.47 16.65
N LYS A 222 -6.67 27.10 15.91
CA LYS A 222 -5.21 26.84 16.00
C LYS A 222 -4.62 27.24 17.35
N ASP A 223 -5.26 28.22 18.00
CA ASP A 223 -4.99 28.74 19.33
C ASP A 223 -5.60 27.89 20.45
N SER A 224 -6.42 26.87 20.14
CA SER A 224 -6.98 26.02 21.18
C SER A 224 -5.90 25.25 21.94
N ASP A 225 -6.12 25.13 23.25
CA ASP A 225 -5.30 24.39 24.20
C ASP A 225 -5.51 22.88 24.13
N ILE A 226 -6.48 22.44 23.30
CA ILE A 226 -6.77 21.02 23.05
C ILE A 226 -5.53 20.32 22.52
N LYS A 227 -5.03 19.40 23.34
CA LYS A 227 -3.95 18.47 23.02
C LYS A 227 -4.53 17.08 23.05
N PHE A 228 -4.20 16.28 22.04
CA PHE A 228 -4.55 14.87 22.02
C PHE A 228 -3.47 14.09 21.30
N LYS A 229 -3.30 12.83 21.68
CA LYS A 229 -2.39 11.90 20.99
C LYS A 229 -2.89 10.48 21.26
N PHE A 230 -2.93 9.66 20.23
CA PHE A 230 -3.23 8.24 20.37
C PHE A 230 -2.41 7.46 19.34
N SER A 231 -2.12 6.20 19.63
CA SER A 231 -1.46 5.32 18.67
C SER A 231 -1.67 3.85 19.00
N MET A 232 -1.84 3.06 17.95
CA MET A 232 -2.01 1.61 17.99
C MET A 232 -0.81 0.88 18.61
N HIS A 233 0.39 1.49 18.67
CA HIS A 233 1.55 0.86 19.32
C HIS A 233 1.45 0.81 20.86
N LYS A 234 0.56 1.64 21.44
CA LYS A 234 0.23 1.67 22.88
C LYS A 234 -1.17 1.16 23.17
N ALA A 235 -2.01 1.04 22.15
CA ALA A 235 -3.37 0.56 22.32
C ALA A 235 -3.37 -0.96 22.47
N GLU A 236 -4.23 -1.42 23.37
CA GLU A 236 -4.62 -2.82 23.52
C GLU A 236 -6.11 -2.90 23.25
N LEU A 237 -6.53 -3.95 22.55
CA LEU A 237 -7.94 -4.25 22.29
C LEU A 237 -8.20 -5.67 22.78
N ASN A 238 -9.10 -5.84 23.74
CA ASN A 238 -9.39 -7.12 24.40
C ASN A 238 -8.10 -7.86 24.84
N ASP A 239 -7.21 -7.17 25.55
CA ASP A 239 -5.92 -7.68 26.05
C ASP A 239 -4.91 -8.12 24.96
N HIS A 240 -5.14 -7.74 23.70
CA HIS A 240 -4.22 -7.97 22.59
C HIS A 240 -3.56 -6.68 22.10
N PHE A 241 -2.24 -6.71 21.89
CA PHE A 241 -1.52 -5.65 21.19
C PHE A 241 -1.90 -5.63 19.72
N LEU A 242 -2.07 -4.44 19.13
CA LEU A 242 -2.49 -4.30 17.74
C LEU A 242 -1.34 -4.49 16.74
N ILE A 243 -0.11 -4.11 17.11
CA ILE A 243 1.06 -4.19 16.22
C ILE A 243 1.86 -5.46 16.54
N PRO A 244 1.91 -6.45 15.63
CA PRO A 244 2.50 -7.75 15.92
C PRO A 244 4.02 -7.68 15.92
N ASN A 245 4.60 -7.18 14.82
CA ASN A 245 6.04 -7.12 14.60
C ASN A 245 6.46 -5.91 13.80
N ILE A 246 7.68 -5.46 14.05
CA ILE A 246 8.31 -4.38 13.28
C ILE A 246 9.19 -5.02 12.21
N ARG A 247 8.72 -4.95 10.96
CA ARG A 247 9.43 -5.49 9.81
C ARG A 247 10.76 -4.78 9.56
N ARG A 248 11.70 -5.53 9.00
CA ARG A 248 12.93 -5.01 8.38
C ARG A 248 12.87 -5.28 6.88
N GLN A 249 12.69 -4.22 6.10
CA GLN A 249 12.71 -4.28 4.64
C GLN A 249 14.11 -4.63 4.14
N ASN A 250 14.19 -5.21 2.94
CA ASN A 250 15.42 -5.16 2.16
C ASN A 250 15.48 -3.81 1.40
N TYR A 251 16.55 -3.62 0.64
CA TYR A 251 16.76 -2.40 -0.15
C TYR A 251 15.58 -2.15 -1.10
N LYS A 252 15.03 -0.92 -1.08
CA LYS A 252 13.88 -0.45 -1.91
C LYS A 252 12.51 -1.11 -1.67
N GLU A 253 12.35 -2.01 -0.71
CA GLU A 253 11.06 -2.70 -0.43
C GLU A 253 10.17 -1.98 0.61
N CYS A 254 10.26 -0.66 0.71
CA CYS A 254 9.46 0.09 1.69
C CYS A 254 7.95 -0.01 1.40
N SER A 255 7.56 0.05 0.12
CA SER A 255 6.15 0.01 -0.30
C SER A 255 5.45 -1.32 0.05
N PRO A 256 5.97 -2.50 -0.36
CA PRO A 256 5.36 -3.77 0.02
C PRO A 256 5.39 -3.97 1.54
N SER A 257 6.47 -3.57 2.22
CA SER A 257 6.55 -3.68 3.69
C SER A 257 5.48 -2.84 4.41
N ALA A 258 5.24 -1.61 3.95
CA ALA A 258 4.19 -0.75 4.49
C ALA A 258 2.79 -1.31 4.21
N MET A 259 2.57 -1.91 3.02
CA MET A 259 1.31 -2.56 2.67
C MET A 259 1.02 -3.77 3.58
N LEU A 260 2.01 -4.63 3.81
CA LEU A 260 1.89 -5.78 4.70
C LEU A 260 1.61 -5.34 6.14
N ASN A 261 2.36 -4.37 6.66
CA ASN A 261 2.12 -3.79 7.99
C ASN A 261 0.67 -3.27 8.12
N THR A 262 0.17 -2.57 7.11
CA THR A 262 -1.23 -2.09 7.08
C THR A 262 -2.22 -3.26 7.11
N ALA A 263 -2.02 -4.26 6.25
CA ALA A 263 -2.88 -5.43 6.15
C ALA A 263 -2.94 -6.22 7.47
N GLU A 264 -1.79 -6.44 8.10
CA GLU A 264 -1.66 -7.17 9.35
C GLU A 264 -2.38 -6.46 10.50
N ILE A 265 -2.15 -5.16 10.67
CA ILE A 265 -2.78 -4.39 11.75
C ILE A 265 -4.30 -4.40 11.58
N CYS A 266 -4.79 -4.11 10.38
CA CYS A 266 -6.23 -4.11 10.09
C CYS A 266 -6.86 -5.49 10.29
N TRP A 267 -6.19 -6.56 9.85
CA TRP A 267 -6.67 -7.92 10.07
C TRP A 267 -6.73 -8.25 11.56
N ARG A 268 -5.71 -7.89 12.34
CA ARG A 268 -5.66 -8.17 13.79
C ARG A 268 -6.78 -7.46 14.53
N VAL A 269 -6.99 -6.17 14.25
CA VAL A 269 -8.13 -5.42 14.82
C VAL A 269 -9.44 -6.16 14.54
N LYS A 270 -9.68 -6.55 13.28
CA LYS A 270 -10.89 -7.28 12.91
C LYS A 270 -10.99 -8.65 13.59
N ALA A 271 -9.91 -9.42 13.63
CA ALA A 271 -9.88 -10.74 14.25
C ALA A 271 -10.21 -10.67 15.75
N ILE A 272 -9.64 -9.68 16.46
CA ILE A 272 -9.94 -9.42 17.88
C ILE A 272 -11.42 -9.07 18.07
N LEU A 273 -11.98 -8.21 17.22
CA LEU A 273 -13.40 -7.85 17.26
C LEU A 273 -14.32 -9.05 16.98
N CYS A 274 -13.87 -10.00 16.16
CA CYS A 274 -14.57 -11.26 15.93
C CYS A 274 -14.37 -12.30 17.06
N GLY A 275 -13.66 -11.95 18.14
CA GLY A 275 -13.39 -12.85 19.27
C GLY A 275 -12.39 -13.95 18.97
N LEU A 276 -11.55 -13.79 17.93
CA LEU A 276 -10.48 -14.74 17.65
C LEU A 276 -9.32 -14.52 18.63
N GLN A 277 -8.84 -15.61 19.23
CA GLN A 277 -7.62 -15.56 20.03
C GLN A 277 -6.41 -15.49 19.12
N LEU A 278 -5.67 -14.39 19.22
CA LEU A 278 -4.46 -14.18 18.42
C LEU A 278 -3.21 -14.63 19.17
N GLN A 279 -2.32 -15.32 18.45
CA GLN A 279 -0.95 -15.47 18.88
C GLN A 279 -0.22 -14.12 18.78
N GLU A 280 0.84 -13.92 19.57
CA GLU A 280 1.55 -12.64 19.70
C GLU A 280 2.00 -12.09 18.33
N ASN A 281 2.39 -12.96 17.40
CA ASN A 281 2.97 -12.61 16.11
C ASN A 281 2.07 -12.88 14.89
N GLU A 282 0.85 -13.38 15.09
CA GLU A 282 -0.03 -13.73 13.95
C GLU A 282 -0.99 -12.58 13.59
N PRO A 283 -1.23 -12.34 12.27
CA PRO A 283 -0.59 -12.98 11.13
C PRO A 283 0.74 -12.30 10.83
N LEU A 284 1.71 -13.08 10.35
CA LEU A 284 2.93 -12.56 9.75
C LEU A 284 2.88 -12.88 8.27
N LEU A 285 2.51 -11.92 7.43
CA LEU A 285 2.34 -12.10 5.99
C LEU A 285 3.70 -12.22 5.28
N ASN A 286 3.80 -13.13 4.31
CA ASN A 286 5.03 -13.40 3.58
C ASN A 286 5.27 -12.30 2.54
N ARG A 287 6.36 -11.56 2.72
CA ARG A 287 6.75 -10.48 1.79
C ARG A 287 7.15 -10.99 0.42
N ASP A 288 7.88 -12.10 0.39
CA ASP A 288 8.46 -12.60 -0.86
C ASP A 288 7.35 -13.17 -1.76
N ASP A 289 6.33 -13.78 -1.16
CA ASP A 289 5.08 -14.18 -1.83
C ASP A 289 4.33 -12.98 -2.44
N LEU A 290 4.19 -11.86 -1.70
CA LEU A 290 3.60 -10.64 -2.24
C LEU A 290 4.42 -10.08 -3.42
N LEU A 291 5.76 -10.12 -3.33
CA LEU A 291 6.65 -9.66 -4.39
C LEU A 291 6.56 -10.55 -5.64
N GLU A 292 6.46 -11.86 -5.47
CA GLU A 292 6.26 -12.82 -6.56
C GLU A 292 4.95 -12.55 -7.29
N LYS A 293 3.85 -12.36 -6.55
CA LYS A 293 2.53 -12.03 -7.11
C LYS A 293 2.51 -10.67 -7.81
N TYR A 294 3.17 -9.67 -7.23
CA TYR A 294 3.37 -8.38 -7.89
C TYR A 294 4.12 -8.52 -9.21
N ASN A 295 5.21 -9.28 -9.22
CA ASN A 295 6.00 -9.53 -10.43
C ASN A 295 5.17 -10.26 -11.50
N PHE A 296 4.39 -11.26 -11.10
CA PHE A 296 3.48 -11.98 -11.98
C PHE A 296 2.46 -11.04 -12.63
N LEU A 297 1.79 -10.19 -11.86
CA LEU A 297 0.82 -9.22 -12.39
C LEU A 297 1.47 -8.20 -13.33
N CYS A 298 2.67 -7.70 -13.00
CA CYS A 298 3.39 -6.80 -13.89
C CYS A 298 3.71 -7.47 -15.23
N MET A 299 4.19 -8.72 -15.22
CA MET A 299 4.49 -9.46 -16.46
C MET A 299 3.22 -9.74 -17.27
N ALA A 300 2.13 -10.15 -16.61
CA ALA A 300 0.86 -10.41 -17.26
C ALA A 300 0.25 -9.15 -17.90
N GLY A 301 0.44 -7.99 -17.26
CA GLY A 301 -0.03 -6.69 -17.79
C GLY A 301 0.93 -6.00 -18.76
N GLY A 302 2.13 -6.53 -18.99
CA GLY A 302 3.17 -5.85 -19.76
C GLY A 302 3.68 -4.55 -19.11
N ILE A 303 3.50 -4.41 -17.79
CA ILE A 303 3.85 -3.22 -17.02
C ILE A 303 5.30 -3.32 -16.56
N ALA A 304 6.10 -2.29 -16.83
CA ALA A 304 7.47 -2.22 -16.35
C ALA A 304 7.52 -2.12 -14.83
N LYS A 305 8.39 -2.89 -14.18
CA LYS A 305 8.54 -2.86 -12.72
C LYS A 305 8.99 -1.49 -12.25
N ARG A 306 8.12 -0.81 -11.49
CA ARG A 306 8.38 0.50 -10.89
C ARG A 306 7.86 0.51 -9.46
N TRP A 307 8.41 1.38 -8.62
CA TRP A 307 7.94 1.59 -7.25
C TRP A 307 7.22 2.94 -7.14
N ASP A 308 6.33 3.18 -8.09
CA ASP A 308 5.51 4.37 -8.18
C ASP A 308 4.09 4.07 -7.69
N GLN A 309 3.11 4.79 -8.24
CA GLN A 309 1.75 4.65 -7.79
C GLN A 309 1.06 3.41 -8.35
N GLU A 310 1.24 3.12 -9.63
CA GLU A 310 0.69 1.93 -10.27
C GLU A 310 1.11 0.67 -9.52
N ALA A 311 2.34 0.66 -9.00
CA ALA A 311 2.83 -0.40 -8.13
C ALA A 311 1.98 -0.62 -6.87
N VAL A 312 1.44 0.43 -6.26
CA VAL A 312 0.60 0.34 -5.06
C VAL A 312 -0.76 -0.26 -5.40
N GLU A 313 -1.33 0.09 -6.55
CA GLU A 313 -2.59 -0.48 -7.04
C GLU A 313 -2.41 -1.96 -7.37
N ILE A 314 -1.35 -2.33 -8.11
CA ILE A 314 -1.05 -3.73 -8.44
C ILE A 314 -0.80 -4.53 -7.15
N LEU A 315 -0.08 -3.97 -6.17
CA LEU A 315 0.07 -4.61 -4.87
C LEU A 315 -1.29 -4.78 -4.19
N GLY A 316 -2.12 -3.74 -4.12
CA GLY A 316 -3.47 -3.83 -3.54
C GLY A 316 -4.34 -4.87 -4.24
N GLU A 317 -4.24 -4.97 -5.57
CA GLU A 317 -4.90 -5.98 -6.38
C GLU A 317 -4.38 -7.38 -6.03
N ALA A 318 -3.07 -7.59 -5.99
CA ALA A 318 -2.47 -8.87 -5.61
C ALA A 318 -3.01 -9.38 -4.26
N ILE A 319 -3.14 -8.49 -3.26
CA ILE A 319 -3.66 -8.89 -1.94
C ILE A 319 -5.16 -9.16 -1.97
N SER A 320 -5.92 -8.41 -2.77
CA SER A 320 -7.38 -8.51 -2.78
C SER A 320 -7.89 -9.67 -3.62
N THR A 321 -7.33 -9.89 -4.82
CA THR A 321 -7.78 -10.90 -5.78
C THR A 321 -7.09 -12.24 -5.54
N ILE A 322 -5.75 -12.25 -5.50
CA ILE A 322 -4.94 -13.48 -5.36
C ILE A 322 -4.83 -13.87 -3.87
N GLY A 323 -4.54 -12.90 -3.00
CA GLY A 323 -4.23 -13.12 -1.59
C GLY A 323 -2.73 -13.26 -1.32
N ILE A 324 -2.32 -13.16 -0.05
CA ILE A 324 -0.95 -13.33 0.42
C ILE A 324 -0.88 -14.47 1.43
N GLU A 325 0.15 -15.28 1.34
CA GLU A 325 0.42 -16.34 2.31
C GLU A 325 1.04 -15.80 3.61
N SER A 326 0.75 -16.40 4.76
CA SER A 326 1.54 -16.16 5.97
C SER A 326 2.89 -16.88 5.93
N GLU A 327 3.88 -16.29 6.61
CA GLU A 327 5.11 -16.97 6.99
C GLU A 327 4.82 -18.18 7.90
N GLY A 328 5.60 -19.24 7.77
CA GLY A 328 5.53 -20.43 8.64
C GLY A 328 5.49 -21.76 7.89
N LYS A 329 5.47 -22.87 8.65
CA LYS A 329 5.48 -24.24 8.08
C LYS A 329 4.19 -24.61 7.36
N LYS A 330 3.08 -23.98 7.71
CA LYS A 330 1.75 -24.19 7.13
C LYS A 330 1.20 -22.82 6.74
N PRO A 331 1.62 -22.26 5.60
CA PRO A 331 1.16 -20.96 5.15
C PRO A 331 -0.36 -20.96 5.02
N LYS A 332 -1.00 -19.91 5.54
CA LYS A 332 -2.42 -19.63 5.36
C LYS A 332 -2.56 -18.50 4.35
N LEU A 333 -3.56 -18.57 3.48
CA LEU A 333 -3.84 -17.52 2.51
C LEU A 333 -4.75 -16.45 3.12
N TYR A 334 -4.33 -15.19 3.05
CA TYR A 334 -5.07 -14.03 3.53
C TYR A 334 -5.44 -13.13 2.35
N LYS A 335 -6.70 -12.70 2.29
CA LYS A 335 -7.16 -11.73 1.28
C LYS A 335 -7.64 -10.45 1.95
N LEU A 336 -7.36 -9.31 1.34
CA LEU A 336 -7.97 -8.03 1.72
C LEU A 336 -9.08 -7.69 0.73
N PRO A 337 -10.36 -7.93 1.07
CA PRO A 337 -11.45 -7.85 0.10
C PRO A 337 -11.68 -6.46 -0.49
N HIS A 338 -11.15 -5.40 0.13
CA HIS A 338 -11.27 -4.06 -0.37
C HIS A 338 -9.98 -3.26 -0.11
N PHE A 339 -9.47 -2.63 -1.16
CA PHE A 339 -8.36 -1.70 -1.11
C PHE A 339 -8.84 -0.40 -1.76
N THR A 340 -8.76 0.71 -1.04
CA THR A 340 -9.24 2.01 -1.53
C THR A 340 -8.41 3.16 -1.00
N GLY A 341 -8.37 4.24 -1.77
CA GLY A 341 -7.78 5.50 -1.36
C GLY A 341 -8.61 6.20 -0.29
N VAL A 342 -7.94 6.95 0.58
CA VAL A 342 -8.59 7.73 1.64
C VAL A 342 -8.49 9.21 1.32
N LYS A 343 -9.56 9.97 1.58
CA LYS A 343 -9.54 11.43 1.49
C LYS A 343 -8.50 12.00 2.47
N MET A 344 -7.58 12.81 1.96
CA MET A 344 -6.37 13.26 2.66
C MET A 344 -6.58 14.33 3.74
N SER A 345 -7.79 14.54 4.26
CA SER A 345 -7.96 15.51 5.35
C SER A 345 -7.48 14.91 6.67
N PHE A 346 -6.79 15.73 7.47
CA PHE A 346 -6.31 15.29 8.78
C PHE A 346 -7.43 14.68 9.65
N PRO A 347 -8.64 15.29 9.71
CA PRO A 347 -9.75 14.73 10.46
C PRO A 347 -10.25 13.37 9.96
N ALA A 348 -10.31 13.14 8.64
CA ALA A 348 -10.76 11.87 8.08
C ALA A 348 -9.77 10.74 8.39
N ILE A 349 -8.47 10.99 8.17
CA ILE A 349 -7.40 10.03 8.50
C ILE A 349 -7.38 9.77 10.01
N CYS A 350 -7.54 10.81 10.84
CA CYS A 350 -7.55 10.69 12.30
C CYS A 350 -8.68 9.75 12.78
N ARG A 351 -9.91 9.91 12.24
CA ARG A 351 -11.05 9.04 12.56
C ARG A 351 -10.77 7.58 12.18
N LEU A 352 -10.26 7.33 10.98
CA LEU A 352 -9.92 5.97 10.52
C LEU A 352 -8.86 5.31 11.41
N LEU A 353 -7.80 6.05 11.77
CA LEU A 353 -6.77 5.54 12.67
C LEU A 353 -7.32 5.25 14.07
N ALA A 354 -8.26 6.07 14.57
CA ALA A 354 -8.90 5.84 15.86
C ALA A 354 -9.89 4.65 15.84
N ASP A 355 -10.42 4.32 14.66
CA ASP A 355 -11.27 3.15 14.42
C ASP A 355 -10.47 1.88 14.10
N GLY A 356 -9.13 1.91 14.21
CA GLY A 356 -8.28 0.73 14.03
C GLY A 356 -7.80 0.47 12.60
N TYR A 357 -8.10 1.37 11.65
CA TYR A 357 -7.65 1.24 10.26
C TYR A 357 -6.26 1.86 10.09
N ALA A 358 -5.22 1.02 10.05
CA ALA A 358 -3.88 1.47 9.67
C ALA A 358 -3.87 1.91 8.20
N ILE A 359 -3.08 2.93 7.87
CA ILE A 359 -3.09 3.54 6.53
C ILE A 359 -1.68 3.55 5.95
N ARG A 360 -1.50 2.97 4.77
CA ARG A 360 -0.24 3.10 4.02
C ARG A 360 -0.16 4.51 3.42
N THR A 361 0.98 5.17 3.58
CA THR A 361 1.26 6.44 2.90
C THR A 361 2.71 6.50 2.45
N SER A 362 3.08 7.56 1.74
CA SER A 362 4.46 7.87 1.36
C SER A 362 4.88 9.18 1.99
N ILE A 363 6.18 9.30 2.24
CA ILE A 363 6.81 10.51 2.76
C ILE A 363 8.09 10.77 2.00
N PHE A 364 8.56 12.01 2.07
CA PHE A 364 9.88 12.36 1.59
C PHE A 364 10.91 12.24 2.71
N THR A 365 11.95 11.46 2.46
CA THR A 365 13.01 11.20 3.44
C THR A 365 14.29 11.95 3.09
N GLY A 366 14.97 12.44 4.14
CA GLY A 366 16.29 13.05 4.06
C GLY A 366 17.20 12.58 5.20
N LYS A 367 18.39 13.19 5.35
CA LYS A 367 19.38 12.81 6.37
C LYS A 367 18.79 12.75 7.79
N LYS A 368 17.93 13.72 8.14
CA LYS A 368 17.27 13.80 9.46
C LYS A 368 16.31 12.65 9.75
N PHE A 369 15.78 11.98 8.73
CA PHE A 369 14.88 10.85 8.93
C PHE A 369 15.61 9.66 9.57
N ARG A 370 16.87 9.41 9.17
CA ARG A 370 17.71 8.34 9.74
C ARG A 370 18.09 8.57 11.20
N SER A 371 18.22 9.83 11.59
CA SER A 371 18.61 10.24 12.94
C SER A 371 17.41 10.67 13.80
N LEU A 372 16.18 10.37 13.38
CA LEU A 372 14.97 10.78 14.08
C LEU A 372 14.97 10.23 15.51
N LYS A 373 14.86 11.13 16.49
CA LYS A 373 14.82 10.73 17.91
C LYS A 373 13.40 10.37 18.34
N PRO A 374 13.26 9.56 19.40
CA PRO A 374 11.96 9.33 20.02
C PRO A 374 11.28 10.64 20.40
N ASP A 375 9.96 10.69 20.19
CA ASP A 375 9.10 11.84 20.50
C ASP A 375 9.44 13.14 19.72
N GLU A 376 10.30 13.06 18.70
CA GLU A 376 10.52 14.13 17.71
C GLU A 376 9.50 14.02 16.56
N ILE A 377 8.91 15.16 16.16
CA ILE A 377 8.03 15.22 14.98
C ILE A 377 8.90 15.48 13.76
N TYR A 378 9.05 14.46 12.93
CA TYR A 378 9.78 14.56 11.67
C TYR A 378 9.14 15.59 10.74
N LYS A 379 9.99 16.41 10.13
CA LYS A 379 9.64 17.37 9.08
C LYS A 379 10.29 16.96 7.77
N SER A 380 9.50 16.67 6.76
CA SER A 380 9.98 16.23 5.45
C SER A 380 10.82 17.36 4.78
N PRO A 381 11.94 17.04 4.10
CA PRO A 381 12.72 18.03 3.38
C PRO A 381 11.98 18.52 2.13
N LYS A 382 12.18 19.81 1.78
CA LYS A 382 11.59 20.42 0.57
C LYS A 382 12.34 20.08 -0.73
N ARG A 383 13.59 19.59 -0.71
CA ARG A 383 14.40 19.27 -1.92
C ARG A 383 15.26 18.03 -1.69
N GLY A 384 15.73 17.39 -2.77
CA GLY A 384 16.65 16.23 -2.71
C GLY A 384 16.02 14.99 -2.07
N ARG A 385 14.79 14.66 -2.46
CA ARG A 385 13.88 13.80 -1.71
C ARG A 385 13.93 12.35 -2.20
N VAL A 386 14.05 11.40 -1.29
CA VAL A 386 13.76 9.98 -1.58
C VAL A 386 12.37 9.66 -1.04
N ARG A 387 11.46 9.25 -1.92
CA ARG A 387 10.12 8.79 -1.53
C ARG A 387 10.26 7.46 -0.77
N HIS A 388 9.64 7.37 0.40
CA HIS A 388 9.67 6.20 1.27
C HIS A 388 8.27 5.92 1.78
N ALA A 389 7.84 4.67 1.74
CA ALA A 389 6.53 4.28 2.23
C ALA A 389 6.57 3.94 3.73
N ILE A 390 5.52 4.33 4.43
CA ILE A 390 5.32 4.11 5.87
C ILE A 390 3.87 3.72 6.13
N THR A 391 3.59 3.21 7.33
CA THR A 391 2.22 2.90 7.78
C THR A 391 1.83 3.85 8.90
N LEU A 392 0.80 4.67 8.71
CA LEU A 392 0.21 5.48 9.77
C LEU A 392 -0.56 4.59 10.74
N ILE A 393 -0.34 4.83 12.04
CA ILE A 393 -0.85 3.99 13.15
C ILE A 393 -1.40 4.82 14.32
N GLY A 394 -1.64 6.11 14.12
CA GLY A 394 -2.12 7.01 15.15
C GLY A 394 -1.97 8.47 14.74
N ALA A 395 -2.58 9.35 15.51
CA ALA A 395 -2.54 10.79 15.26
C ALA A 395 -2.47 11.58 16.57
N GLY A 396 -2.14 12.85 16.44
CA GLY A 396 -2.18 13.77 17.56
C GLY A 396 -2.04 15.23 17.15
N ARG A 397 -2.25 16.09 18.14
CA ARG A 397 -1.99 17.52 18.11
C ARG A 397 -1.17 17.89 19.33
N ARG A 398 -0.05 18.58 19.10
CA ARG A 398 0.77 19.19 20.15
C ARG A 398 0.93 20.67 19.82
N ARG A 399 0.41 21.54 20.70
CA ARG A 399 0.28 22.98 20.43
C ARG A 399 -0.56 23.19 19.16
N SER A 400 -0.07 23.94 18.19
CA SER A 400 -0.70 24.18 16.89
C SER A 400 -0.28 23.18 15.79
N THR A 401 0.50 22.14 16.12
CA THR A 401 1.02 21.18 15.13
C THR A 401 0.27 19.87 15.18
N TYR A 402 -0.34 19.50 14.05
CA TYR A 402 -0.89 18.18 13.79
C TYR A 402 0.20 17.22 13.32
N PHE A 403 0.15 15.99 13.81
CA PHE A 403 1.11 14.95 13.47
C PHE A 403 0.47 13.57 13.44
N TYR A 404 1.12 12.65 12.74
CA TYR A 404 0.79 11.22 12.73
C TYR A 404 1.89 10.42 13.41
N TYR A 405 1.51 9.36 14.11
CA TYR A 405 2.41 8.26 14.43
C TYR A 405 2.51 7.34 13.23
N PHE A 406 3.72 6.90 12.92
CA PHE A 406 3.96 5.94 11.85
C PHE A 406 4.84 4.79 12.30
N LEU A 407 4.60 3.63 11.69
CA LEU A 407 5.44 2.44 11.72
C LEU A 407 6.33 2.44 10.46
N ASN A 408 7.62 2.26 10.68
CA ASN A 408 8.63 2.16 9.63
C ASN A 408 9.10 0.71 9.48
N SER A 409 9.57 0.36 8.29
CA SER A 409 10.12 -0.95 7.94
C SER A 409 11.65 -1.02 8.07
N TRP A 410 12.29 -0.15 8.84
CA TRP A 410 13.75 -0.19 9.10
C TRP A 410 14.14 -1.06 10.31
N GLY A 411 13.20 -1.89 10.77
CA GLY A 411 13.38 -2.76 11.93
C GLY A 411 13.25 -2.03 13.27
N ARG A 412 13.27 -2.84 14.34
CA ARG A 412 13.01 -2.39 15.72
C ARG A 412 13.98 -1.35 16.29
N TYR A 413 15.10 -1.09 15.63
CA TYR A 413 16.12 -0.16 16.12
C TYR A 413 15.95 1.26 15.59
N PHE A 414 15.09 1.46 14.60
CA PHE A 414 14.71 2.80 14.15
C PHE A 414 14.04 3.57 15.29
N CYS A 415 14.41 4.83 15.51
CA CYS A 415 13.78 5.70 16.52
C CYS A 415 13.62 5.02 17.89
N MET A 416 14.67 4.30 18.33
CA MET A 416 14.60 3.45 19.52
C MET A 416 14.43 4.29 20.79
N ARG A 417 13.34 4.06 21.51
CA ARG A 417 13.16 4.59 22.87
C ARG A 417 14.17 3.90 23.79
N ARG A 418 15.23 4.61 24.20
CA ARG A 418 16.06 4.15 25.32
C ARG A 418 15.16 4.15 26.55
N THR A 419 14.85 2.98 27.09
CA THR A 419 14.36 2.89 28.46
C THR A 419 15.45 3.50 29.34
N LEU A 420 15.16 4.66 29.93
CA LEU A 420 16.02 5.25 30.94
C LEU A 420 16.23 4.16 31.98
N LYS A 421 17.48 3.72 32.18
CA LYS A 421 17.86 2.90 33.33
C LYS A 421 17.33 3.66 34.54
N THR A 422 16.31 3.13 35.21
CA THR A 422 15.88 3.63 36.49
C THR A 422 17.13 3.67 37.38
N ARG A 423 17.54 4.88 37.80
CA ARG A 423 18.73 5.09 38.63
C ARG A 423 18.60 4.45 40.02
N PHE A 424 17.47 3.82 40.33
CA PHE A 424 17.19 3.17 41.60
C PHE A 424 17.04 1.66 41.43
N GLY A 425 18.03 0.93 41.94
CA GLY A 425 17.86 -0.46 42.38
C GLY A 425 17.98 -1.53 41.29
N LYS A 426 18.98 -2.39 41.44
CA LYS A 426 19.25 -3.62 40.66
C LYS A 426 18.13 -4.67 40.68
N ARG A 427 16.87 -4.35 40.97
CA ARG A 427 15.79 -5.33 41.21
C ARG A 427 14.42 -4.86 40.69
N ALA A 428 14.32 -4.60 39.40
CA ALA A 428 13.08 -4.73 38.62
C ALA A 428 13.40 -4.59 37.13
N LEU A 429 14.24 -5.48 36.59
CA LEU A 429 14.31 -5.72 35.14
C LEU A 429 13.03 -6.43 34.70
N SER A 430 11.87 -5.79 34.88
CA SER A 430 10.73 -6.11 34.05
C SER A 430 11.18 -5.82 32.62
N ARG A 431 11.16 -6.86 31.79
CA ARG A 431 11.56 -6.89 30.38
C ARG A 431 10.67 -5.97 29.55
N THR A 432 10.67 -4.66 29.81
CA THR A 432 10.16 -3.67 28.87
C THR A 432 11.16 -3.62 27.73
N LYS A 433 11.01 -4.59 26.81
CA LYS A 433 11.74 -4.69 25.54
C LYS A 433 11.72 -3.29 24.92
N ALA A 434 12.89 -2.72 24.64
CA ALA A 434 12.97 -1.44 23.94
C ALA A 434 12.10 -1.51 22.68
N ARG A 435 11.06 -0.68 22.61
CA ARG A 435 10.15 -0.57 21.47
C ARG A 435 10.64 0.57 20.57
N GLY A 436 11.30 0.24 19.46
CA GLY A 436 11.57 1.17 18.35
C GLY A 436 10.70 0.82 17.14
N GLY A 437 11.06 1.26 15.94
CA GLY A 437 10.29 1.06 14.71
C GLY A 437 9.24 2.13 14.43
N PHE A 438 8.96 3.00 15.39
CA PHE A 438 7.90 4.01 15.29
C PHE A 438 8.45 5.43 15.31
N GLY A 439 7.88 6.33 14.51
CA GLY A 439 8.19 7.75 14.54
C GLY A 439 6.93 8.62 14.55
N MET A 440 7.14 9.93 14.56
CA MET A 440 6.08 10.91 14.32
C MET A 440 6.43 11.77 13.13
N ILE A 441 5.45 12.15 12.33
CA ILE A 441 5.60 13.04 11.18
C ILE A 441 4.53 14.12 11.20
N ARG A 442 4.84 15.33 10.76
CA ARG A 442 3.82 16.39 10.59
C ARG A 442 2.73 15.93 9.62
N ALA A 443 1.49 16.32 9.90
CA ALA A 443 0.37 15.98 9.03
C ALA A 443 0.55 16.52 7.60
N ASP A 444 1.09 17.74 7.46
CA ASP A 444 1.32 18.39 6.16
C ASP A 444 2.45 17.76 5.34
N ASP A 445 3.24 16.86 5.94
CA ASP A 445 4.46 16.30 5.34
C ASP A 445 4.29 14.87 4.79
N ILE A 446 3.06 14.33 4.82
CA ILE A 446 2.70 13.09 4.12
C ILE A 446 2.43 13.42 2.65
N CYS A 447 2.90 12.58 1.73
CA CYS A 447 2.65 12.78 0.30
C CYS A 447 1.17 12.55 0.00
N THR A 448 0.55 13.51 -0.68
CA THR A 448 -0.82 13.37 -1.16
C THR A 448 -0.87 12.58 -2.45
N TRP A 449 -2.03 11.97 -2.65
CA TRP A 449 -2.32 11.17 -3.81
C TRP A 449 -3.12 12.00 -4.83
N PRO A 450 -2.71 12.04 -6.10
CA PRO A 450 -1.33 12.07 -6.59
C PRO A 450 -0.78 13.48 -6.37
N ASP A 451 0.48 13.64 -5.94
CA ASP A 451 1.18 14.92 -6.05
C ASP A 451 1.41 15.21 -7.55
N PHE A 452 0.37 15.64 -8.25
CA PHE A 452 0.39 16.01 -9.67
C PHE A 452 1.48 17.06 -9.90
N GLU A 453 1.70 17.96 -8.93
CA GLU A 453 2.77 18.96 -8.98
C GLU A 453 4.17 18.37 -8.96
N TYR A 454 4.41 17.26 -8.24
CA TYR A 454 5.72 16.61 -8.24
C TYR A 454 5.98 15.83 -9.53
N TYR A 455 4.94 15.17 -10.06
CA TYR A 455 5.05 14.56 -11.39
C TYR A 455 5.28 15.63 -12.46
N LYS A 456 4.61 16.77 -12.35
CA LYS A 456 4.83 17.91 -13.23
C LYS A 456 6.26 18.43 -13.12
N GLU A 457 6.81 18.62 -11.92
CA GLU A 457 8.21 19.05 -11.72
C GLU A 457 9.22 18.04 -12.29
N ILE A 458 9.00 16.73 -12.12
CA ILE A 458 9.84 15.69 -12.75
C ILE A 458 9.73 15.73 -14.27
N LEU A 459 8.51 15.79 -14.81
CA LEU A 459 8.26 15.82 -16.25
C LEU A 459 8.85 17.09 -16.87
N ASP A 460 8.74 18.23 -16.20
CA ASP A 460 9.33 19.50 -16.60
C ASP A 460 10.87 19.41 -16.57
N THR A 461 11.45 18.82 -15.52
CA THR A 461 12.91 18.61 -15.42
C THR A 461 13.43 17.66 -16.51
N GLN A 462 12.70 16.57 -16.80
CA GLN A 462 13.03 15.64 -17.87
C GLN A 462 12.92 16.29 -19.24
N LYS A 463 11.88 17.10 -19.45
CA LYS A 463 11.68 17.88 -20.68
C LYS A 463 12.78 18.92 -20.87
N GLU A 464 13.17 19.63 -19.81
CA GLU A 464 14.32 20.55 -19.85
C GLU A 464 15.63 19.83 -20.18
N ALA A 465 15.87 18.65 -19.57
CA ALA A 465 17.05 17.85 -19.86
C ALA A 465 17.08 17.37 -21.32
N SER A 466 15.93 16.93 -21.85
CA SER A 466 15.77 16.54 -23.27
C SER A 466 16.03 17.73 -24.20
N ASN A 467 15.41 18.89 -23.93
CA ASN A 467 15.62 20.11 -24.72
C ASN A 467 17.08 20.59 -24.69
N ARG A 468 17.79 20.43 -23.57
CA ARG A 468 19.22 20.75 -23.48
C ARG A 468 20.08 19.78 -24.29
N ARG A 469 19.68 18.51 -24.38
CA ARG A 469 20.36 17.51 -25.18
C ARG A 469 20.16 17.78 -26.68
N GLU A 470 18.93 18.01 -27.11
CA GLU A 470 18.62 18.41 -28.50
C GLU A 470 19.37 19.68 -28.90
N LYS A 471 19.43 20.70 -28.04
CA LYS A 471 20.20 21.93 -28.32
C LYS A 471 21.72 21.72 -28.39
N ARG A 472 22.25 20.68 -27.74
CA ARG A 472 23.69 20.33 -27.82
C ARG A 472 24.00 19.49 -29.05
N GLU A 473 23.09 18.60 -29.44
CA GLU A 473 23.25 17.72 -30.61
C GLU A 473 22.97 18.48 -31.93
N ALA A 474 22.10 19.49 -31.92
CA ALA A 474 21.78 20.33 -33.09
C ALA A 474 23.00 21.02 -33.77
N PRO A 475 23.96 21.64 -33.06
CA PRO A 475 25.15 22.21 -33.71
C PRO A 475 26.13 21.15 -34.22
N GLU A 476 26.18 19.95 -33.62
CA GLU A 476 27.01 18.84 -34.13
C GLU A 476 26.44 18.28 -35.43
N GLU A 477 25.12 18.11 -35.52
CA GLU A 477 24.45 17.72 -36.77
C GLU A 477 24.55 18.82 -37.85
N ALA A 478 24.45 20.09 -37.48
CA ALA A 478 24.64 21.21 -38.41
C ALA A 478 26.09 21.28 -38.92
N CYS A 479 27.08 21.02 -38.06
CA CYS A 479 28.49 20.96 -38.43
C CYS A 479 28.76 19.78 -39.36
N MET A 480 28.26 18.58 -39.03
CA MET A 480 28.39 17.39 -39.87
C MET A 480 27.69 17.56 -41.22
N SER A 481 26.50 18.16 -41.25
CA SER A 481 25.79 18.47 -42.49
C SER A 481 26.55 19.49 -43.35
N SER A 482 27.15 20.52 -42.73
CA SER A 482 27.99 21.51 -43.44
C SER A 482 29.28 20.89 -43.98
N CYS A 483 29.97 20.04 -43.20
CA CYS A 483 31.16 19.31 -43.64
C CYS A 483 30.81 18.37 -44.79
N TRP A 484 29.68 17.66 -44.71
CA TRP A 484 29.22 16.78 -45.77
C TRP A 484 28.88 17.53 -47.05
N ARG A 485 28.18 18.69 -46.96
CA ARG A 485 27.92 19.56 -48.12
C ARG A 485 29.21 20.14 -48.70
N ALA A 486 30.19 20.51 -47.86
CA ALA A 486 31.49 20.97 -48.32
C ALA A 486 32.25 19.85 -49.07
N LEU A 487 32.18 18.60 -48.57
CA LEU A 487 32.75 17.43 -49.24
C LEU A 487 32.07 17.11 -50.57
N GLN A 488 30.75 17.30 -50.66
CA GLN A 488 30.00 17.12 -51.91
C GLN A 488 30.24 18.27 -52.90
N ALA A 489 30.49 19.49 -52.41
CA ALA A 489 30.79 20.65 -53.22
C ALA A 489 32.23 20.64 -53.77
N SER A 490 33.16 19.93 -53.11
CA SER A 490 34.46 19.61 -53.70
C SER A 490 34.28 18.54 -54.79
N LYS A 491 33.84 18.97 -55.99
CA LYS A 491 34.00 18.18 -57.20
C LYS A 491 35.50 17.92 -57.41
N PRO A 492 35.92 16.69 -57.74
CA PRO A 492 37.29 16.46 -58.18
C PRO A 492 37.48 17.20 -59.50
N LEU A 493 38.36 18.21 -59.48
CA LEU A 493 38.99 18.71 -60.69
C LEU A 493 39.68 17.53 -61.36
N ALA A 494 39.33 17.34 -62.63
CA ALA A 494 39.82 16.28 -63.47
C ALA A 494 41.33 16.09 -63.32
N THR A 495 41.74 14.91 -62.87
CA THR A 495 43.04 14.34 -63.19
C THR A 495 42.80 13.03 -63.90
N THR A 496 43.00 13.11 -65.20
CA THR A 496 43.33 12.04 -66.14
C THR A 496 44.28 11.01 -65.54
N GLU A 497 43.99 9.75 -65.85
CA GLU A 497 44.93 8.63 -65.98
C GLU A 497 45.97 8.44 -64.88
N LEU A 498 45.69 7.52 -63.96
CA LEU A 498 46.61 6.44 -63.64
C LEU A 498 45.89 5.35 -62.85
N GLU A 499 45.72 4.23 -63.53
CA GLU A 499 45.23 2.97 -63.00
C GLU A 499 46.19 2.39 -61.96
N GLY A 500 45.62 1.67 -60.99
CA GLY A 500 46.33 0.61 -60.28
C GLY A 500 46.80 0.95 -58.86
N SER A 501 46.31 0.15 -57.91
CA SER A 501 46.89 -0.08 -56.57
C SER A 501 46.68 0.96 -55.45
N MET A 502 45.44 1.32 -55.11
CA MET A 502 45.12 1.87 -53.76
C MET A 502 43.72 1.50 -53.24
N LEU A 503 43.26 0.26 -53.47
CA LEU A 503 41.99 -0.25 -52.91
C LEU A 503 42.14 -1.05 -51.61
N PHE A 504 43.32 -1.09 -50.98
CA PHE A 504 43.56 -1.91 -49.78
C PHE A 504 43.72 -1.14 -48.46
N THR A 505 43.78 0.20 -48.48
CA THR A 505 43.99 1.01 -47.27
C THR A 505 42.73 1.68 -46.72
N SER A 506 41.66 1.82 -47.51
CA SER A 506 40.40 2.46 -47.08
C SER A 506 39.48 1.54 -46.26
N LEU A 507 39.66 0.22 -46.33
CA LEU A 507 38.86 -0.76 -45.57
C LEU A 507 39.38 -1.04 -44.15
N ARG A 508 40.58 -0.57 -43.78
CA ARG A 508 41.11 -0.74 -42.40
C ARG A 508 40.74 0.38 -41.43
N LEU A 509 40.32 1.54 -41.91
CA LEU A 509 39.92 2.67 -41.05
C LEU A 509 38.45 2.60 -40.61
N ALA A 510 37.58 1.91 -41.36
CA ALA A 510 36.17 1.74 -41.01
C ALA A 510 35.92 0.70 -39.89
N SER A 511 36.88 -0.17 -39.58
CA SER A 511 36.77 -1.16 -38.50
C SER A 511 37.36 -0.71 -37.16
N LEU A 512 37.86 0.53 -37.06
CA LEU A 512 38.38 1.12 -35.82
C LEU A 512 37.42 2.17 -35.21
N ILE A 513 36.29 2.45 -35.86
CA ILE A 513 35.30 3.47 -35.46
C ILE A 513 33.89 2.89 -35.21
N LEU A 514 33.72 1.57 -35.33
CA LEU A 514 32.59 0.78 -34.79
C LEU A 514 33.12 -0.14 -33.70
#